data_AF-A0A535DRQ8-F1
#
_entry.id   AF-A0A535DRQ8-F1
#
_cell.length_a   1.000
_cell.length_b   1.000
_cell.length_c   1.000
_cell.angle_alpha   90.00
_cell.angle_beta   90.00
_cell.angle_gamma   90.00
#
_symmetry.space_group_name_H-M   'P 1'
#
loop_
_entity.id
_entity.type
_entity.pdbx_description
1 polymer ?
#
loop_
_entity_poly.entity_id
_entity_poly.type
_entity_poly.pdbx_seq_one_letter_code
_entity_poly.pdbx_strand_id
1 'polypeptide(L)'
;MDAIAEHLHAHGPRAVVLVAGVFALALLAAGYLDGEFDRPLNTTLWRTGLLPAVLVAYWLVARWILRRAYAHAIGAFRSLLADTFGWIGAYRVAAVGLVFALLGSVFYEIVRRTRALSQLHRYPLKLSIFDLSPLRPVARFAYAVAAAFMIAIALSELFLLAPGVPVDLVIRLAIAYVAILIIATALFFYVMWDSHIAIRTLKQKELARVRTLLAEAYTEGLTMSVTAGLALERRITDVSEWPYDTRTLRSLVVSFLLPAVAAASRFFLGDHF
;
A
#
# COMPACT_ATOMS: atom_id res chain seq x y z
N MET A 1 -12.85 4.02 37.70
CA MET A 1 -12.60 3.64 36.30
C MET A 1 -12.37 4.88 35.42
N ASP A 2 -12.97 6.03 35.75
CA ASP A 2 -12.84 7.26 34.96
C ASP A 2 -11.43 7.84 34.92
N ALA A 3 -10.68 7.77 36.03
CA ALA A 3 -9.27 8.21 36.08
C ALA A 3 -8.33 7.43 35.12
N ILE A 4 -8.64 6.16 34.83
CA ILE A 4 -7.86 5.33 33.89
C ILE A 4 -8.22 5.69 32.44
N ALA A 5 -9.50 6.00 32.16
CA ALA A 5 -9.96 6.43 30.84
C ALA A 5 -9.41 7.81 30.47
N GLU A 6 -9.32 8.72 31.43
CA GLU A 6 -8.77 10.07 31.27
C GLU A 6 -7.25 10.04 31.01
N HIS A 7 -6.52 9.18 31.72
CA HIS A 7 -5.08 8.99 31.52
C HIS A 7 -4.75 8.36 30.15
N LEU A 8 -5.59 7.41 29.68
CA LEU A 8 -5.49 6.80 28.35
C LEU A 8 -5.85 7.77 27.21
N HIS A 9 -6.78 8.70 27.44
CA HIS A 9 -7.15 9.72 26.45
C HIS A 9 -6.05 10.76 26.22
N ALA A 10 -5.33 11.16 27.28
CA ALA A 10 -4.26 12.14 27.19
C ALA A 10 -2.99 11.60 26.49
N HIS A 11 -2.74 10.29 26.53
CA HIS A 11 -1.50 9.68 26.02
C HIS A 11 -1.69 8.76 24.82
N GLY A 12 -2.92 8.39 24.47
CA GLY A 12 -3.24 7.47 23.37
C GLY A 12 -2.63 7.83 22.00
N PRO A 13 -2.78 9.08 21.49
CA PRO A 13 -2.21 9.45 20.20
C PRO A 13 -0.69 9.49 20.23
N ARG A 14 -0.10 9.96 21.34
CA ARG A 14 1.36 9.94 21.54
C ARG A 14 1.88 8.51 21.57
N ALA A 15 1.21 7.60 22.28
CA ALA A 15 1.59 6.19 22.34
C ALA A 15 1.49 5.49 20.98
N VAL A 16 0.47 5.79 20.16
CA VAL A 16 0.36 5.23 18.80
C VAL A 16 1.48 5.75 17.89
N VAL A 17 1.79 7.04 17.94
CA VAL A 17 2.92 7.63 17.19
C VAL A 17 4.25 7.08 17.66
N LEU A 18 4.43 6.88 18.98
CA LEU A 18 5.63 6.30 19.56
C LEU A 18 5.79 4.83 19.17
N VAL A 19 4.71 4.04 19.18
CA VAL A 19 4.72 2.63 18.77
C VAL A 19 4.96 2.50 17.27
N ALA A 20 4.29 3.30 16.43
CA ALA A 20 4.50 3.29 14.98
C ALA A 20 5.92 3.77 14.62
N GLY A 21 6.41 4.80 15.32
CA GLY A 21 7.77 5.32 15.20
C GLY A 21 8.81 4.28 15.60
N VAL A 22 8.67 3.66 16.78
CA VAL A 22 9.56 2.58 17.26
C VAL A 22 9.51 1.38 16.33
N PHE A 23 8.35 1.02 15.79
CA PHE A 23 8.23 -0.08 14.85
C PHE A 23 8.92 0.22 13.51
N ALA A 24 8.74 1.43 12.95
CA ALA A 24 9.44 1.87 11.75
C ALA A 24 10.96 1.95 11.96
N LEU A 25 11.39 2.46 13.12
CA LEU A 25 12.79 2.61 13.48
C LEU A 25 13.46 1.27 13.80
N ALA A 26 12.72 0.32 14.39
CA ALA A 26 13.18 -1.06 14.59
C ALA A 26 13.32 -1.81 13.26
N LEU A 27 12.41 -1.60 12.30
CA LEU A 27 12.53 -2.18 10.96
C LEU A 27 13.73 -1.61 10.18
N LEU A 28 13.97 -0.29 10.30
CA LEU A 28 15.15 0.37 9.71
C LEU A 28 16.45 -0.08 10.39
N ALA A 29 16.47 -0.16 11.72
CA ALA A 29 17.64 -0.57 12.50
C ALA A 29 17.98 -2.06 12.30
N ALA A 30 16.97 -2.93 12.21
CA ALA A 30 17.19 -4.35 11.90
C ALA A 30 17.80 -4.52 10.50
N GLY A 31 17.28 -3.81 9.49
CA GLY A 31 17.86 -3.83 8.14
C GLY A 31 19.29 -3.26 8.07
N TYR A 32 19.60 -2.27 8.92
CA TYR A 32 20.93 -1.67 9.03
C TYR A 32 21.95 -2.56 9.76
N LEU A 33 21.57 -3.17 10.90
CA LEU A 33 22.46 -3.98 11.73
C LEU A 33 22.82 -5.33 11.10
N ASP A 34 21.95 -5.90 10.28
CA ASP A 34 22.24 -7.15 9.56
C ASP A 34 23.15 -6.94 8.33
N GLY A 35 23.55 -5.70 8.02
CA GLY A 35 24.38 -5.39 6.84
C GLY A 35 23.70 -5.75 5.51
N GLU A 36 22.36 -5.93 5.53
CA GLU A 36 21.58 -6.41 4.39
C GLU A 36 21.26 -5.33 3.36
N PHE A 37 21.43 -4.03 3.67
CA PHE A 37 21.25 -2.96 2.68
C PHE A 37 22.25 -3.03 1.52
N ASP A 38 23.40 -3.69 1.71
CA ASP A 38 24.45 -3.86 0.68
C ASP A 38 24.43 -5.24 0.01
N ARG A 39 23.52 -6.15 0.38
CA ARG A 39 23.43 -7.51 -0.18
C ARG A 39 22.05 -7.77 -0.83
N PRO A 40 21.96 -8.55 -1.92
CA PRO A 40 20.69 -8.88 -2.52
C PRO A 40 19.83 -9.72 -1.55
N LEU A 41 18.82 -9.07 -0.96
CA LEU A 41 17.80 -9.61 -0.03
C LEU A 41 17.56 -11.11 -0.18
N ASN A 42 17.91 -11.89 0.84
CA ASN A 42 17.55 -13.30 0.95
C ASN A 42 16.07 -13.39 1.38
N THR A 43 15.18 -13.44 0.39
CA THR A 43 13.72 -13.41 0.56
C THR A 43 13.14 -14.55 1.41
N THR A 44 13.94 -15.57 1.73
CA THR A 44 13.49 -16.77 2.43
C THR A 44 13.35 -16.55 3.94
N LEU A 45 14.25 -15.78 4.57
CA LEU A 45 14.32 -15.64 6.03
C LEU A 45 13.21 -14.71 6.57
N TRP A 46 12.96 -13.60 5.89
CA TRP A 46 11.89 -12.64 6.21
C TRP A 46 10.47 -13.22 5.99
N ARG A 47 10.29 -14.09 4.99
CA ARG A 47 8.99 -14.72 4.67
C ARG A 47 8.62 -15.89 5.57
N THR A 48 9.56 -16.68 6.06
CA THR A 48 9.24 -17.89 6.85
C THR A 48 9.41 -17.68 8.36
N GLY A 49 10.38 -16.86 8.79
CA GLY A 49 10.64 -16.64 10.21
C GLY A 49 9.76 -15.57 10.85
N LEU A 50 9.67 -14.40 10.22
CA LEU A 50 9.00 -13.23 10.81
C LEU A 50 7.53 -13.10 10.40
N LEU A 51 7.15 -13.62 9.24
CA LEU A 51 5.78 -13.50 8.72
C LEU A 51 4.71 -14.07 9.67
N PRO A 52 4.91 -15.22 10.37
CA PRO A 52 3.96 -15.70 11.37
C PRO A 52 3.84 -14.75 12.56
N ALA A 53 4.96 -14.25 13.09
CA ALA A 53 4.97 -13.34 14.23
C ALA A 53 4.36 -11.97 13.88
N VAL A 54 4.66 -11.44 12.69
CA VAL A 54 4.06 -10.21 12.16
C VAL A 54 2.57 -10.40 11.89
N LEU A 55 2.15 -11.55 11.36
CA LEU A 55 0.72 -11.85 11.18
C LEU A 55 0.00 -12.02 12.51
N VAL A 56 0.61 -12.64 13.52
CA VAL A 56 0.03 -12.77 14.86
C VAL A 56 -0.05 -11.41 15.54
N ALA A 57 1.02 -10.60 15.48
CA ALA A 57 1.03 -9.24 16.01
C ALA A 57 -0.01 -8.37 15.29
N TYR A 58 -0.06 -8.43 13.95
CA TYR A 58 -1.08 -7.79 13.14
C TYR A 58 -2.46 -8.29 13.52
N TRP A 59 -2.68 -9.58 13.72
CA TRP A 59 -3.99 -10.13 14.06
C TRP A 59 -4.42 -9.74 15.47
N LEU A 60 -3.49 -9.68 16.44
CA LEU A 60 -3.77 -9.24 17.81
C LEU A 60 -4.05 -7.74 17.86
N VAL A 61 -3.24 -6.93 17.17
CA VAL A 61 -3.43 -5.47 17.06
C VAL A 61 -4.69 -5.17 16.27
N ALA A 62 -4.89 -5.78 15.11
CA ALA A 62 -6.10 -5.65 14.31
C ALA A 62 -7.32 -6.16 15.08
N ARG A 63 -7.25 -7.28 15.81
CA ARG A 63 -8.38 -7.76 16.63
C ARG A 63 -8.65 -6.88 17.84
N TRP A 64 -7.63 -6.27 18.44
CA TRP A 64 -7.79 -5.31 19.53
C TRP A 64 -8.38 -4.00 19.03
N ILE A 65 -7.83 -3.46 17.93
CA ILE A 65 -8.37 -2.30 17.22
C ILE A 65 -9.78 -2.59 16.74
N LEU A 66 -10.04 -3.75 16.12
CA LEU A 66 -11.38 -4.15 15.70
C LEU A 66 -12.30 -4.27 16.91
N ARG A 67 -11.92 -4.93 18.02
CA ARG A 67 -12.82 -5.01 19.18
C ARG A 67 -13.12 -3.64 19.79
N ARG A 68 -12.11 -2.75 19.84
CA ARG A 68 -12.26 -1.39 20.40
C ARG A 68 -13.06 -0.49 19.45
N ALA A 69 -12.76 -0.56 18.16
CA ALA A 69 -13.49 0.10 17.09
C ALA A 69 -14.89 -0.47 16.94
N TYR A 70 -15.14 -1.76 17.22
CA TYR A 70 -16.45 -2.39 17.18
C TYR A 70 -17.27 -2.02 18.41
N ALA A 71 -16.65 -1.90 19.59
CA ALA A 71 -17.32 -1.35 20.77
C ALA A 71 -17.65 0.14 20.60
N HIS A 72 -16.75 0.93 20.00
CA HIS A 72 -17.00 2.34 19.67
C HIS A 72 -17.96 2.49 18.50
N ALA A 73 -17.92 1.61 17.50
CA ALA A 73 -18.83 1.62 16.36
C ALA A 73 -20.22 1.16 16.81
N ILE A 74 -20.35 0.11 17.62
CA ILE A 74 -21.63 -0.26 18.23
C ILE A 74 -22.12 0.84 19.17
N GLY A 75 -21.24 1.49 19.93
CA GLY A 75 -21.59 2.61 20.79
C GLY A 75 -22.08 3.82 19.99
N ALA A 76 -21.35 4.20 18.93
CA ALA A 76 -21.71 5.27 18.02
C ALA A 76 -22.94 4.93 17.17
N PHE A 77 -23.12 3.66 16.80
CA PHE A 77 -24.28 3.14 16.09
C PHE A 77 -25.49 3.08 17.02
N ARG A 78 -25.30 2.74 18.30
CA ARG A 78 -26.33 2.83 19.34
C ARG A 78 -26.67 4.27 19.66
N SER A 79 -25.72 5.19 19.73
CA SER A 79 -25.98 6.61 20.00
C SER A 79 -26.64 7.28 18.80
N LEU A 80 -26.22 6.90 17.58
CA LEU A 80 -26.98 7.17 16.37
C LEU A 80 -28.39 6.63 16.57
N LEU A 81 -28.60 5.32 16.71
CA LEU A 81 -29.93 4.71 16.88
C LEU A 81 -30.78 5.31 18.02
N ALA A 82 -30.16 5.72 19.13
CA ALA A 82 -30.83 6.28 20.31
C ALA A 82 -31.31 7.72 20.08
N ASP A 83 -30.53 8.56 19.38
CA ASP A 83 -30.95 9.91 18.94
C ASP A 83 -31.79 9.87 17.64
N THR A 84 -32.02 8.67 17.09
CA THR A 84 -32.56 8.41 15.74
C THR A 84 -33.98 7.86 15.76
N PHE A 85 -34.82 8.26 16.72
CA PHE A 85 -36.27 8.02 16.61
C PHE A 85 -36.95 8.96 15.58
N GLY A 86 -36.28 9.19 14.43
CA GLY A 86 -36.76 10.01 13.32
C GLY A 86 -36.13 9.59 11.99
N TRP A 87 -36.81 9.91 10.89
CA TRP A 87 -36.45 9.49 9.52
C TRP A 87 -35.01 9.87 9.10
N ILE A 88 -34.47 10.98 9.62
CA ILE A 88 -33.10 11.48 9.34
C ILE A 88 -32.03 10.48 9.80
N GLY A 89 -32.20 9.90 10.99
CA GLY A 89 -31.20 8.98 11.50
C GLY A 89 -31.29 7.60 10.82
N ALA A 90 -32.51 7.14 10.49
CA ALA A 90 -32.69 5.94 9.69
C ALA A 90 -32.02 6.09 8.32
N TYR A 91 -32.17 7.26 7.70
CA TYR A 91 -31.44 7.63 6.48
C TYR A 91 -29.92 7.58 6.67
N ARG A 92 -29.38 8.16 7.75
CA ARG A 92 -27.93 8.12 8.03
C ARG A 92 -27.40 6.70 8.18
N VAL A 93 -28.07 5.85 8.95
CA VAL A 93 -27.69 4.44 9.14
C VAL A 93 -27.74 3.68 7.82
N ALA A 94 -28.81 3.87 7.04
CA ALA A 94 -28.93 3.25 5.72
C ALA A 94 -27.83 3.72 4.76
N ALA A 95 -27.52 5.02 4.73
CA ALA A 95 -26.48 5.59 3.90
C ALA A 95 -25.09 5.04 4.28
N VAL A 96 -24.76 4.98 5.57
CA VAL A 96 -23.50 4.40 6.05
C VAL A 96 -23.42 2.91 5.70
N GLY A 97 -24.48 2.15 5.95
CA GLY A 97 -24.56 0.72 5.59
C GLY A 97 -24.37 0.49 4.09
N LEU A 98 -24.99 1.33 3.25
CA LEU A 98 -24.84 1.29 1.80
C LEU A 98 -23.39 1.57 1.38
N VAL A 99 -22.73 2.59 1.94
CA VAL A 99 -21.33 2.90 1.65
C VAL A 99 -20.43 1.72 2.03
N PHE A 100 -20.61 1.11 3.20
CA PHE A 100 -19.83 -0.06 3.60
C PHE A 100 -20.10 -1.29 2.72
N ALA A 101 -21.35 -1.51 2.30
CA ALA A 101 -21.69 -2.59 1.39
C ALA A 101 -21.03 -2.40 0.02
N LEU A 102 -21.04 -1.16 -0.51
CA LEU A 102 -20.37 -0.81 -1.76
C LEU A 102 -18.85 -1.00 -1.63
N LEU A 103 -18.24 -0.51 -0.55
CA LEU A 103 -16.81 -0.69 -0.30
C LEU A 103 -16.44 -2.19 -0.20
N GLY A 104 -17.23 -2.97 0.53
CA GLY A 104 -17.07 -4.42 0.65
C GLY A 104 -17.20 -5.14 -0.70
N SER A 105 -18.12 -4.70 -1.56
CA SER A 105 -18.27 -5.25 -2.91
C SER A 105 -17.05 -4.97 -3.80
N VAL A 106 -16.47 -3.77 -3.71
CA VAL A 106 -15.24 -3.40 -4.43
C VAL A 106 -14.08 -4.26 -3.93
N PHE A 107 -13.91 -4.39 -2.62
CA PHE A 107 -12.88 -5.27 -2.04
C PHE A 107 -13.05 -6.73 -2.47
N TYR A 108 -14.28 -7.25 -2.44
CA TYR A 108 -14.57 -8.61 -2.90
C TYR A 108 -14.20 -8.79 -4.38
N GLU A 109 -14.57 -7.85 -5.24
CA GLU A 109 -14.24 -7.90 -6.66
C GLU A 109 -12.74 -7.81 -6.89
N ILE A 110 -12.03 -7.03 -6.08
CA ILE A 110 -10.57 -6.94 -6.13
C ILE A 110 -9.94 -8.30 -5.82
N VAL A 111 -10.32 -8.92 -4.70
CA VAL A 111 -9.77 -10.22 -4.28
C VAL A 111 -10.11 -11.30 -5.30
N ARG A 112 -11.36 -11.30 -5.82
CA ARG A 112 -11.82 -12.25 -6.84
C ARG A 112 -11.00 -12.13 -8.12
N ARG A 113 -10.79 -10.91 -8.63
CA ARG A 113 -9.99 -10.65 -9.83
C ARG A 113 -8.53 -10.99 -9.64
N THR A 114 -7.93 -10.63 -8.51
CA THR A 114 -6.53 -11.00 -8.18
C THR A 114 -6.35 -12.52 -8.18
N ARG A 115 -7.29 -13.28 -7.62
CA ARG A 115 -7.26 -14.75 -7.67
C ARG A 115 -7.36 -15.29 -9.09
N ALA A 116 -8.27 -14.76 -9.92
CA ALA A 116 -8.39 -15.16 -11.32
C ALA A 116 -7.12 -14.86 -12.12
N LEU A 117 -6.49 -13.70 -11.85
CA LEU A 117 -5.24 -13.29 -12.47
C LEU A 117 -4.07 -14.18 -12.06
N SER A 118 -4.01 -14.61 -10.79
CA SER A 118 -2.96 -15.53 -10.32
C SER A 118 -3.10 -16.91 -10.94
N GLN A 119 -4.34 -17.36 -11.22
CA GLN A 119 -4.59 -18.58 -12.00
C GLN A 119 -4.14 -18.42 -13.45
N LEU A 120 -4.32 -17.25 -14.06
CA LEU A 120 -3.84 -16.98 -15.42
C LEU A 120 -2.32 -17.00 -15.52
N HIS A 121 -1.60 -16.55 -14.49
CA HIS A 121 -0.14 -16.60 -14.44
C HIS A 121 0.44 -18.02 -14.41
N ARG A 122 -0.38 -19.04 -14.13
CA ARG A 122 0.05 -20.45 -14.24
C ARG A 122 0.14 -20.93 -15.68
N TYR A 123 -0.45 -20.21 -16.64
CA TYR A 123 -0.22 -20.50 -18.04
C TYR A 123 1.17 -19.99 -18.44
N PRO A 124 1.93 -20.73 -19.26
CA PRO A 124 3.26 -20.35 -19.70
C PRO A 124 3.17 -19.15 -20.65
N LEU A 125 3.01 -17.96 -20.07
CA LEU A 125 3.07 -16.70 -20.77
C LEU A 125 4.51 -16.52 -21.26
N LYS A 126 4.68 -16.43 -22.58
CA LYS A 126 5.95 -16.05 -23.19
C LYS A 126 6.19 -14.57 -22.92
N LEU A 127 6.66 -14.26 -21.72
CA LEU A 127 7.07 -12.91 -21.35
C LEU A 127 8.45 -12.63 -21.96
N SER A 128 8.52 -11.57 -22.75
CA SER A 128 9.79 -10.99 -23.20
C SER A 128 10.12 -9.81 -22.29
N ILE A 129 11.39 -9.66 -21.92
CA ILE A 129 11.86 -8.48 -21.14
C ILE A 129 11.53 -7.17 -21.86
N PHE A 130 11.51 -7.19 -23.19
CA PHE A 130 11.24 -6.01 -24.02
C PHE A 130 9.75 -5.82 -24.34
N ASP A 131 8.91 -6.82 -24.04
CA ASP A 131 7.47 -6.71 -24.23
C ASP A 131 6.71 -7.17 -22.98
N LEU A 132 6.47 -6.19 -22.10
CA LEU A 132 5.65 -6.35 -20.89
C LEU A 132 4.16 -6.12 -21.16
N SER A 133 3.72 -6.03 -22.42
CA SER A 133 2.30 -5.84 -22.77
C SER A 133 1.35 -6.86 -22.13
N PRO A 134 1.72 -8.15 -21.95
CA PRO A 134 0.86 -9.12 -21.25
C PRO A 134 0.54 -8.75 -19.80
N LEU A 135 1.39 -7.94 -19.15
CA LEU A 135 1.18 -7.48 -17.76
C LEU A 135 0.33 -6.21 -17.67
N ARG A 136 0.03 -5.53 -18.79
CA ARG A 136 -0.78 -4.30 -18.80
C ARG A 136 -2.15 -4.45 -18.13
N PRO A 137 -2.91 -5.55 -18.30
CA PRO A 137 -4.19 -5.72 -17.61
C PRO A 137 -4.02 -5.73 -16.08
N VAL A 138 -2.96 -6.36 -15.58
CA VAL A 138 -2.61 -6.39 -14.15
C VAL A 138 -2.31 -4.98 -13.65
N ALA A 139 -1.46 -4.26 -14.37
CA ALA A 139 -1.09 -2.89 -14.02
C ALA A 139 -2.29 -1.93 -14.06
N ARG A 140 -3.16 -2.04 -15.07
CA ARG A 140 -4.41 -1.24 -15.17
C ARG A 140 -5.35 -1.52 -14.00
N PHE A 141 -5.46 -2.78 -13.61
CA PHE A 141 -6.28 -3.17 -12.47
C PHE A 141 -5.71 -2.61 -11.16
N ALA A 142 -4.42 -2.79 -10.90
CA ALA A 142 -3.77 -2.23 -9.71
C ALA A 142 -3.88 -0.69 -9.67
N TYR A 143 -3.75 -0.03 -10.82
CA TYR A 143 -3.97 1.41 -10.94
C TYR A 143 -5.43 1.80 -10.64
N ALA A 144 -6.41 1.07 -11.17
CA ALA A 144 -7.83 1.33 -10.90
C ALA A 144 -8.16 1.19 -9.40
N VAL A 145 -7.57 0.20 -8.73
CA VAL A 145 -7.69 0.03 -7.29
C VAL A 145 -7.09 1.22 -6.55
N ALA A 146 -5.85 1.60 -6.86
CA ALA A 146 -5.20 2.75 -6.24
C ALA A 146 -6.00 4.05 -6.46
N ALA A 147 -6.47 4.29 -7.69
CA ALA A 147 -7.28 5.45 -8.04
C ALA A 147 -8.61 5.48 -7.26
N ALA A 148 -9.28 4.33 -7.08
CA ALA A 148 -10.51 4.25 -6.30
C ALA A 148 -10.29 4.66 -4.84
N PHE A 149 -9.19 4.20 -4.22
CA PHE A 149 -8.81 4.66 -2.87
C PHE A 149 -8.49 6.15 -2.84
N MET A 150 -7.76 6.66 -3.83
CA MET A 150 -7.46 8.10 -3.91
C MET A 150 -8.71 8.95 -4.01
N ILE A 151 -9.67 8.58 -4.86
CA ILE A 151 -10.93 9.30 -5.00
C ILE A 151 -11.71 9.22 -3.69
N ALA A 152 -11.75 8.06 -3.03
CA ALA A 152 -12.43 7.90 -1.76
C ALA A 152 -11.82 8.78 -0.65
N ILE A 153 -10.49 8.88 -0.59
CA ILE A 153 -9.78 9.75 0.38
C ILE A 153 -10.00 11.22 0.05
N ALA A 154 -9.88 11.62 -1.23
CA ALA A 154 -10.09 13.01 -1.63
C ALA A 154 -11.54 13.48 -1.36
N LEU A 155 -12.54 12.65 -1.66
CA LEU A 155 -13.94 12.94 -1.32
C LEU A 155 -14.15 13.00 0.19
N SER A 156 -13.48 12.14 0.95
CA SER A 156 -13.54 12.14 2.40
C SER A 156 -13.00 13.43 3.03
N GLU A 157 -11.90 13.96 2.49
CA GLU A 157 -11.29 15.19 2.99
C GLU A 157 -12.18 16.43 2.80
N LEU A 158 -13.06 16.45 1.80
CA LEU A 158 -14.05 17.52 1.65
C LEU A 158 -14.97 17.63 2.87
N PHE A 159 -15.31 16.50 3.50
CA PHE A 159 -16.13 16.50 4.70
C PHE A 159 -15.33 16.92 5.94
N LEU A 160 -14.02 16.70 5.96
CA LEU A 160 -13.14 17.16 7.03
C LEU A 160 -12.94 18.68 7.02
N LEU A 161 -13.01 19.28 5.85
CA LEU A 161 -12.83 20.72 5.65
C LEU A 161 -14.13 21.53 5.87
N ALA A 162 -15.24 20.87 6.19
CA ALA A 162 -16.51 21.54 6.42
C ALA A 162 -16.44 22.41 7.71
N PRO A 163 -16.95 23.65 7.67
CA PRO A 163 -16.96 24.51 8.85
C PRO A 163 -17.83 23.90 9.95
N GLY A 164 -17.34 23.96 11.20
CA GLY A 164 -18.04 23.44 12.38
C GLY A 164 -17.74 21.98 12.73
N VAL A 165 -16.85 21.30 12.00
CA VAL A 165 -16.38 19.96 12.39
C VAL A 165 -15.41 20.07 13.58
N PRO A 166 -15.64 19.36 14.69
CA PRO A 166 -14.79 19.46 15.86
C PRO A 166 -13.41 18.83 15.61
N VAL A 167 -12.36 19.46 16.13
CA VAL A 167 -10.95 19.11 15.87
C VAL A 167 -10.61 17.68 16.29
N ASP A 168 -11.21 17.17 17.37
CA ASP A 168 -10.97 15.79 17.83
C ASP A 168 -11.47 14.76 16.81
N LEU A 169 -12.61 15.03 16.16
CA LEU A 169 -13.14 14.19 15.08
C LEU A 169 -12.24 14.22 13.86
N VAL A 170 -11.73 15.41 13.49
CA VAL A 170 -10.76 15.57 12.39
C VAL A 170 -9.51 14.72 12.63
N ILE A 171 -8.93 14.77 13.83
CA ILE A 171 -7.73 13.99 14.17
C ILE A 171 -8.02 12.49 14.08
N ARG A 172 -9.15 12.00 14.63
CA ARG A 172 -9.52 10.58 14.57
C ARG A 172 -9.70 10.08 13.14
N LEU A 173 -10.37 10.87 12.30
CA LEU A 173 -10.57 10.56 10.88
C LEU A 173 -9.25 10.61 10.11
N ALA A 174 -8.39 11.59 10.36
CA ALA A 174 -7.07 11.67 9.76
C ALA A 174 -6.23 10.40 10.05
N ILE A 175 -6.22 9.93 11.30
CA ILE A 175 -5.56 8.67 11.68
C ILE A 175 -6.17 7.48 10.91
N ALA A 176 -7.50 7.42 10.80
CA ALA A 176 -8.17 6.37 10.05
C ALA A 176 -7.80 6.40 8.56
N TYR A 177 -7.73 7.58 7.93
CA TYR A 177 -7.35 7.71 6.53
C TYR A 177 -5.88 7.36 6.28
N VAL A 178 -4.96 7.73 7.18
CA VAL A 178 -3.57 7.29 7.11
C VAL A 178 -3.48 5.76 7.20
N ALA A 179 -4.24 5.12 8.09
CA ALA A 179 -4.28 3.67 8.18
C ALA A 179 -4.83 3.03 6.89
N ILE A 180 -5.91 3.57 6.32
CA ILE A 180 -6.50 3.11 5.05
C ILE A 180 -5.49 3.25 3.91
N LEU A 181 -4.76 4.36 3.85
CA LEU A 181 -3.72 4.58 2.85
C LEU A 181 -2.61 3.54 2.95
N ILE A 182 -2.12 3.26 4.16
CA ILE A 182 -1.09 2.23 4.38
C ILE A 182 -1.59 0.88 3.90
N ILE A 183 -2.84 0.52 4.21
CA ILE A 183 -3.46 -0.73 3.76
C ILE A 183 -3.60 -0.76 2.23
N ALA A 184 -4.08 0.32 1.61
CA ALA A 184 -4.24 0.41 0.16
C ALA A 184 -2.88 0.30 -0.57
N THR A 185 -1.86 0.97 -0.05
CA THR A 185 -0.48 0.90 -0.55
C THR A 185 0.08 -0.52 -0.42
N ALA A 186 -0.08 -1.14 0.76
CA ALA A 186 0.34 -2.52 0.98
C ALA A 186 -0.38 -3.50 0.04
N LEU A 187 -1.69 -3.32 -0.16
CA LEU A 187 -2.49 -4.14 -1.08
C LEU A 187 -2.03 -3.96 -2.52
N PHE A 188 -1.73 -2.73 -2.94
CA PHE A 188 -1.15 -2.45 -4.25
C PHE A 188 0.16 -3.21 -4.47
N PHE A 189 1.11 -3.11 -3.53
CA PHE A 189 2.37 -3.84 -3.61
C PHE A 189 2.18 -5.35 -3.56
N TYR A 190 1.26 -5.83 -2.73
CA TYR A 190 0.94 -7.26 -2.63
C TYR A 190 0.43 -7.82 -3.95
N VAL A 191 -0.51 -7.14 -4.62
CA VAL A 191 -1.05 -7.56 -5.92
C VAL A 191 0.03 -7.58 -7.01
N MET A 192 1.00 -6.66 -6.93
CA MET A 192 2.04 -6.50 -7.95
C MET A 192 3.30 -7.32 -7.68
N TRP A 193 3.43 -7.90 -6.49
CA TRP A 193 4.62 -8.62 -6.06
C TRP A 193 4.98 -9.78 -7.01
N ASP A 194 3.99 -10.57 -7.42
CA ASP A 194 4.23 -11.71 -8.30
C ASP A 194 4.73 -11.27 -9.68
N SER A 195 4.26 -10.12 -10.19
CA SER A 195 4.78 -9.53 -11.44
C SER A 195 6.21 -9.05 -11.30
N HIS A 196 6.56 -8.43 -10.17
CA HIS A 196 7.93 -8.00 -9.87
C HIS A 196 8.89 -9.20 -9.85
N ILE A 197 8.51 -10.28 -9.15
CA ILE A 197 9.32 -11.50 -9.11
C ILE A 197 9.46 -12.12 -10.50
N ALA A 198 8.39 -12.21 -11.28
CA ALA A 198 8.44 -12.75 -12.64
C ALA A 198 9.39 -11.95 -13.55
N ILE A 199 9.31 -10.61 -13.53
CA ILE A 199 10.19 -9.74 -14.32
C ILE A 199 11.65 -9.89 -13.86
N ARG A 200 11.89 -9.90 -12.54
CA ARG A 200 13.23 -10.05 -11.97
C ARG A 200 13.86 -11.38 -12.37
N THR A 201 13.13 -12.48 -12.29
CA THR A 201 13.62 -13.81 -12.70
C THR A 201 13.93 -13.85 -14.19
N LEU A 202 13.08 -13.25 -15.05
CA LEU A 202 13.35 -13.16 -16.49
C LEU A 202 14.60 -12.33 -16.78
N LYS A 203 14.71 -11.16 -16.15
CA LYS A 203 15.88 -10.27 -16.26
C LYS A 203 17.17 -10.99 -15.89
N GLN A 204 17.19 -11.70 -14.77
CA GLN A 204 18.35 -12.48 -14.33
C GLN A 204 18.70 -13.59 -15.32
N LYS A 205 17.70 -14.31 -15.86
CA LYS A 205 17.92 -15.38 -16.84
C LYS A 205 18.53 -14.83 -18.14
N GLU A 206 18.03 -13.70 -18.64
CA GLU A 206 18.56 -13.13 -19.88
C GLU A 206 19.93 -12.48 -19.68
N LEU A 207 20.17 -11.82 -18.53
CA LEU A 207 21.50 -11.33 -18.18
C LEU A 207 22.53 -12.46 -18.09
N ALA A 208 22.16 -13.58 -17.45
CA ALA A 208 23.03 -14.75 -17.38
C ALA A 208 23.38 -15.27 -18.78
N ARG A 209 22.37 -15.37 -19.66
CA ARG A 209 22.56 -15.80 -21.06
C ARG A 209 23.49 -14.86 -21.83
N VAL A 210 23.27 -13.55 -21.75
CA VAL A 210 24.11 -12.55 -22.45
C VAL A 210 25.53 -12.57 -21.93
N ARG A 211 25.73 -12.75 -20.62
CA ARG A 211 27.07 -12.88 -20.01
C ARG A 211 27.80 -14.13 -20.47
N THR A 212 27.12 -15.26 -20.61
CA THR A 212 27.73 -16.47 -21.17
C THR A 212 28.16 -16.24 -22.62
N LEU A 213 27.29 -15.65 -23.45
CA LEU A 213 27.64 -15.32 -24.85
C LEU A 213 28.79 -14.33 -24.96
N LEU A 214 28.84 -13.33 -24.07
CA LEU A 214 29.96 -12.39 -23.98
C LEU A 214 31.24 -13.10 -23.58
N ALA A 215 31.21 -13.98 -22.58
CA ALA A 215 32.38 -14.74 -22.15
C ALA A 215 32.94 -15.61 -23.29
N GLU A 216 32.07 -16.29 -24.03
CA GLU A 216 32.44 -17.07 -25.22
C GLU A 216 33.04 -16.16 -26.31
N ALA A 217 32.37 -15.06 -26.66
CA ALA A 217 32.87 -14.10 -27.66
C ALA A 217 34.21 -13.47 -27.26
N TYR A 218 34.45 -13.22 -25.97
CA TYR A 218 35.74 -12.72 -25.48
C TYR A 218 36.88 -13.71 -25.72
N THR A 219 36.62 -15.02 -25.62
CA THR A 219 37.64 -16.04 -25.90
C THR A 219 37.99 -16.14 -27.39
N GLU A 220 37.05 -15.80 -28.28
CA GLU A 220 37.24 -15.80 -29.74
C GLU A 220 37.88 -14.49 -30.27
N GLY A 221 38.01 -13.47 -29.42
CA GLY A 221 38.63 -12.18 -29.74
C GLY A 221 37.65 -11.02 -29.83
N LEU A 222 38.17 -9.80 -29.73
CA LEU A 222 37.40 -8.55 -29.74
C LEU A 222 36.75 -8.29 -31.10
N THR A 223 35.53 -8.79 -31.27
CA THR A 223 34.70 -8.61 -32.47
C THR A 223 33.52 -7.68 -32.20
N MET A 224 32.84 -7.19 -33.26
CA MET A 224 31.63 -6.35 -33.14
C MET A 224 30.53 -6.99 -32.28
N SER A 225 30.52 -8.33 -32.14
CA SER A 225 29.55 -9.04 -31.30
C SER A 225 29.72 -8.70 -29.81
N VAL A 226 30.95 -8.44 -29.34
CA VAL A 226 31.22 -8.04 -27.95
C VAL A 226 30.63 -6.67 -27.65
N THR A 227 30.82 -5.70 -28.55
CA THR A 227 30.22 -4.37 -28.39
C THR A 227 28.70 -4.42 -28.40
N ALA A 228 28.11 -5.23 -29.30
CA ALA A 228 26.67 -5.44 -29.35
C ALA A 228 26.13 -6.14 -28.09
N GLY A 229 26.85 -7.14 -27.57
CA GLY A 229 26.50 -7.85 -26.34
C GLY A 229 26.56 -6.94 -25.11
N LEU A 230 27.58 -6.08 -25.00
CA LEU A 230 27.68 -5.10 -23.92
C LEU A 230 26.56 -4.06 -23.97
N ALA A 231 26.21 -3.58 -25.16
CA ALA A 231 25.07 -2.67 -25.35
C ALA A 231 23.75 -3.35 -24.94
N LEU A 232 23.58 -4.63 -25.26
CA LEU A 232 22.42 -5.42 -24.85
C LEU A 232 22.38 -5.64 -23.33
N GLU A 233 23.51 -5.99 -22.69
CA GLU A 233 23.59 -6.14 -21.22
C GLU A 233 23.17 -4.86 -20.51
N ARG A 234 23.70 -3.71 -20.97
CA ARG A 234 23.32 -2.40 -20.42
C ARG A 234 21.83 -2.14 -20.58
N ARG A 235 21.29 -2.38 -21.79
CA ARG A 235 19.86 -2.19 -22.06
C ARG A 235 18.98 -3.08 -21.18
N ILE A 236 19.36 -4.35 -20.94
CA ILE A 236 18.62 -5.25 -20.05
C ILE A 236 18.71 -4.76 -18.59
N THR A 237 19.88 -4.30 -18.16
CA THR A 237 20.12 -3.77 -16.81
C THR A 237 19.24 -2.54 -16.52
N ASP A 238 19.06 -1.69 -17.53
CA ASP A 238 18.24 -0.48 -17.44
C ASP A 238 16.72 -0.76 -17.45
N VAL A 239 16.28 -1.98 -17.79
CA VAL A 239 14.86 -2.34 -17.70
C VAL A 239 14.40 -2.39 -16.25
N SER A 240 13.35 -1.63 -15.93
CA SER A 240 12.69 -1.63 -14.63
C SER A 240 12.19 -3.03 -14.27
N GLU A 241 12.49 -3.48 -13.05
CA GLU A 241 11.96 -4.72 -12.48
C GLU A 241 10.52 -4.57 -12.01
N TRP A 242 10.02 -3.33 -11.99
CA TRP A 242 8.63 -3.03 -11.66
C TRP A 242 7.84 -2.77 -12.94
N PRO A 243 6.60 -3.29 -13.05
CA PRO A 243 5.76 -3.15 -14.23
C PRO A 243 5.19 -1.74 -14.44
N TYR A 244 5.72 -0.74 -13.74
CA TYR A 244 5.32 0.66 -13.82
C TYR A 244 6.54 1.55 -13.96
N ASP A 245 6.34 2.66 -14.66
CA ASP A 245 7.29 3.76 -14.73
C ASP A 245 7.32 4.48 -13.37
N THR A 246 8.54 4.73 -12.86
CA THR A 246 8.77 5.53 -11.65
C THR A 246 8.11 6.91 -11.74
N ARG A 247 7.95 7.45 -12.95
CA ARG A 247 7.20 8.69 -13.22
C ARG A 247 5.73 8.58 -12.80
N THR A 248 5.10 7.46 -13.10
CA THR A 248 3.68 7.22 -12.76
C THR A 248 3.51 7.09 -11.25
N LEU A 249 4.42 6.37 -10.59
CA LEU A 249 4.40 6.20 -9.14
C LEU A 249 4.64 7.54 -8.42
N ARG A 250 5.58 8.35 -8.91
CA ARG A 250 5.82 9.70 -8.39
C ARG A 250 4.60 10.60 -8.56
N SER A 251 3.95 10.57 -9.72
CA SER A 251 2.71 11.33 -9.95
C SER A 251 1.62 10.93 -8.97
N LEU A 252 1.43 9.63 -8.74
CA LEU A 252 0.49 9.09 -7.75
C LEU A 252 0.77 9.61 -6.34
N VAL A 253 2.03 9.55 -5.90
CA VAL A 253 2.44 10.04 -4.58
C VAL A 253 2.23 11.56 -4.45
N VAL A 254 2.57 12.34 -5.47
CA VAL A 254 2.38 13.81 -5.44
C VAL A 254 0.89 14.16 -5.40
N SER A 255 0.06 13.48 -6.21
CA SER A 255 -1.39 13.66 -6.17
C SER A 255 -1.99 13.30 -4.81
N PHE A 256 -1.37 12.37 -4.08
CA PHE A 256 -1.79 12.02 -2.72
C PHE A 256 -1.37 13.05 -1.67
N LEU A 257 -0.15 13.58 -1.77
CA LEU A 257 0.38 14.52 -0.79
C LEU A 257 -0.26 15.91 -0.91
N LEU A 258 -0.68 16.32 -2.11
CA LEU A 258 -1.25 17.66 -2.34
C LEU A 258 -2.47 17.97 -1.45
N PRO A 259 -3.53 17.14 -1.44
CA PRO A 259 -4.69 17.37 -0.57
C PRO A 259 -4.34 17.32 0.93
N ALA A 260 -3.51 16.35 1.34
CA ALA A 260 -3.06 16.24 2.73
C ALA A 260 -2.25 17.47 3.18
N VAL A 261 -1.39 18.00 2.32
CA VAL A 261 -0.62 19.23 2.58
C VAL A 261 -1.54 20.44 2.64
N ALA A 262 -2.56 20.53 1.76
CA ALA A 262 -3.56 21.59 1.81
C ALA A 262 -4.43 21.55 3.09
N ALA A 263 -4.82 20.35 3.53
CA ALA A 263 -5.54 20.17 4.79
C ALA A 263 -4.66 20.54 5.99
N ALA A 264 -3.40 20.11 5.99
CA ALA A 264 -2.44 20.45 7.04
C ALA A 264 -2.14 21.95 7.07
N SER A 265 -1.93 22.59 5.93
CA SER A 265 -1.63 24.03 5.88
C SER A 265 -2.79 24.85 6.42
N ARG A 266 -4.03 24.51 6.07
CA ARG A 266 -5.22 25.13 6.65
C ARG A 266 -5.29 24.96 8.17
N PHE A 267 -4.98 23.75 8.66
CA PHE A 267 -4.96 23.47 10.09
C PHE A 267 -3.91 24.30 10.86
N PHE A 268 -2.71 24.47 10.30
CA PHE A 268 -1.62 25.20 10.96
C PHE A 268 -1.71 26.73 10.81
N LEU A 269 -2.26 27.24 9.70
CA LEU A 269 -2.33 28.67 9.42
C LEU A 269 -3.59 29.34 9.99
N GLY A 270 -4.57 28.56 10.46
CA GLY A 270 -5.86 29.05 10.96
C GLY A 270 -6.76 29.57 9.84
N ASP A 271 -8.07 29.68 10.10
CA ASP A 271 -9.11 30.16 9.16
C ASP A 271 -9.01 31.69 8.91
N HIS A 272 -7.82 32.25 8.74
CA HIS A 272 -7.64 33.66 8.35
C HIS A 272 -7.88 33.92 6.84
N PHE A 273 -8.48 32.96 6.13
CA PHE A 273 -8.89 33.05 4.72
C PHE A 273 -10.32 32.57 4.51
#